data_AF-A0A9D4XI85-F1
#
_entry.id   AF-A0A9D4XI85-F1
#
_cell.length_a   1.000
_cell.length_b   1.000
_cell.length_c   1.000
_cell.angle_alpha   90.00
_cell.angle_beta   90.00
_cell.angle_gamma   90.00
#
_symmetry.space_group_name_H-M   'P 1'
#
loop_
_entity.id
_entity.type
_entity.pdbx_description
1 polymer ?
#
loop_
_entity_poly.entity_id
_entity_poly.type
_entity_poly.pdbx_seq_one_letter_code
_entity_poly.pdbx_strand_id
1 'polypeptide(L)'
;MNTMELVIVYSCLCANRFHTVAYLHQIWWLEVEGDIDFQFPEGTYSVYFRLHLGRSSKKLGRRVCKTEHIHGWDMKPVKFQLTTSDGQRAVSHTHLDNPGHWILYHVGNFVSKSSNDLMNIKFSLTQIDCTHTKGGLCVDAVLICNSSDVKKEV
;
A
#
# COMPACT_ATOMS: atom_id res chain seq x y z
N MET A 1 -24.87 -3.18 13.28
CA MET A 1 -23.51 -2.61 13.10
C MET A 1 -23.30 -2.48 11.61
N ASN A 2 -23.26 -1.25 11.10
CA ASN A 2 -23.14 -1.02 9.66
C ASN A 2 -21.71 -1.35 9.24
N THR A 3 -21.54 -2.46 8.52
CA THR A 3 -20.31 -2.83 7.84
C THR A 3 -20.09 -1.80 6.73
N MET A 4 -19.19 -0.85 6.94
CA MET A 4 -18.65 -0.03 5.85
C MET A 4 -17.49 -0.84 5.26
N GLU A 5 -17.80 -1.73 4.34
CA GLU A 5 -16.81 -2.44 3.55
C GLU A 5 -16.32 -1.46 2.47
N LEU A 6 -15.16 -0.84 2.68
CA LEU A 6 -14.51 -0.07 1.62
C LEU A 6 -13.72 -1.05 0.76
N VAL A 7 -14.43 -1.80 -0.10
CA VAL A 7 -13.80 -2.68 -1.09
C VAL A 7 -13.26 -1.80 -2.22
N ILE A 8 -11.97 -1.51 -2.17
CA ILE A 8 -11.27 -0.84 -3.26
C ILE A 8 -10.76 -1.93 -4.21
N VAL A 9 -11.59 -2.37 -5.17
CA VAL A 9 -11.14 -3.24 -6.27
C VAL A 9 -10.50 -2.37 -7.35
N TYR A 10 -9.19 -2.51 -7.59
CA TYR A 10 -8.55 -1.96 -8.78
C TYR A 10 -7.67 -3.00 -9.48
N SER A 11 -7.89 -3.13 -10.78
CA SER A 11 -6.97 -3.77 -11.73
C SER A 11 -6.16 -2.67 -12.43
N CYS A 12 -4.83 -2.77 -12.47
CA CYS A 12 -4.07 -1.98 -13.42
C CYS A 12 -2.71 -2.60 -13.78
N LEU A 13 -2.59 -3.01 -15.06
CA LEU A 13 -1.33 -3.18 -15.76
C LEU A 13 -0.72 -1.79 -16.06
N CYS A 14 0.57 -1.65 -15.76
CA CYS A 14 1.52 -0.69 -16.35
C CYS A 14 1.08 0.80 -16.39
N ALA A 15 1.58 1.57 -15.42
CA ALA A 15 1.81 3.02 -15.50
C ALA A 15 0.59 3.98 -15.51
N ASN A 16 -0.45 3.74 -14.72
CA ASN A 16 -1.42 4.80 -14.38
C ASN A 16 -1.28 5.26 -12.93
N ARG A 17 -0.97 6.55 -12.74
CA ARG A 17 -1.14 7.25 -11.46
C ARG A 17 -2.63 7.49 -11.22
N PHE A 18 -3.09 7.36 -9.98
CA PHE A 18 -4.49 7.65 -9.61
C PHE A 18 -4.84 9.10 -9.98
N HIS A 19 -5.92 9.30 -10.75
CA HIS A 19 -6.44 10.65 -11.01
C HIS A 19 -7.08 11.28 -9.76
N THR A 20 -7.50 10.45 -8.79
CA THR A 20 -8.17 10.88 -7.56
C THR A 20 -7.63 10.09 -6.36
N VAL A 21 -7.21 10.79 -5.31
CA VAL A 21 -6.72 10.18 -4.05
C VAL A 21 -7.92 9.88 -3.15
N ALA A 22 -8.07 8.63 -2.70
CA ALA A 22 -9.04 8.27 -1.67
C ALA A 22 -8.52 8.72 -0.29
N TYR A 23 -9.29 9.56 0.41
CA TYR A 23 -8.96 10.05 1.75
C TYR A 23 -9.88 9.41 2.78
N LEU A 24 -9.30 8.67 3.73
CA LEU A 24 -10.06 7.99 4.76
C LEU A 24 -10.29 8.90 5.97
N HIS A 25 -11.54 9.30 6.20
CA HIS A 25 -11.89 10.24 7.26
C HIS A 25 -11.93 9.58 8.66
N GLN A 26 -12.63 8.46 8.82
CA GLN A 26 -12.69 7.69 10.07
C GLN A 26 -13.07 6.23 9.83
N ILE A 27 -12.36 5.30 10.46
CA ILE A 27 -12.62 3.84 10.42
C ILE A 27 -12.24 3.17 11.75
N TRP A 28 -12.77 1.97 12.02
CA TRP A 28 -12.39 1.15 13.18
C TRP A 28 -11.32 0.11 12.85
N TRP A 29 -11.38 -0.46 11.65
CA TRP A 29 -10.39 -1.39 11.13
C TRP A 29 -10.15 -1.05 9.66
N LEU A 30 -8.94 -1.32 9.17
CA LEU A 30 -8.60 -1.17 7.75
C LEU A 30 -8.18 -2.53 7.21
N GLU A 31 -8.69 -2.84 6.03
CA GLU A 31 -8.20 -3.89 5.15
C GLU A 31 -8.19 -3.34 3.73
N VAL A 32 -7.04 -3.42 3.08
CA VAL A 32 -6.86 -3.15 1.66
C VAL A 32 -6.28 -4.40 1.06
N GLU A 33 -6.95 -4.98 0.07
CA GLU A 33 -6.49 -6.15 -0.65
C GLU A 33 -6.37 -5.84 -2.13
N GLY A 34 -5.38 -6.44 -2.77
CA GLY A 34 -5.23 -6.44 -4.21
C GLY A 34 -4.85 -7.82 -4.70
N ASP A 35 -5.31 -8.14 -5.90
CA ASP A 35 -5.14 -9.40 -6.58
C ASP A 35 -4.88 -9.09 -8.05
N ILE A 36 -3.73 -9.51 -8.58
CA ILE A 36 -3.35 -9.22 -9.97
C ILE A 36 -2.67 -10.43 -10.60
N ASP A 37 -3.07 -10.72 -11.84
CA ASP A 37 -2.42 -11.69 -12.71
C ASP A 37 -1.59 -10.95 -13.76
N PHE A 38 -0.30 -11.29 -13.84
CA PHE A 38 0.61 -10.67 -14.80
C PHE A 38 1.74 -11.63 -15.21
N GLN A 39 2.20 -11.51 -16.45
CA GLN A 39 3.39 -12.21 -16.94
C GLN A 39 4.64 -11.40 -16.59
N PHE A 40 5.24 -11.69 -15.43
CA PHE A 40 6.46 -11.00 -15.00
C PHE A 40 7.67 -11.60 -15.71
N PRO A 41 8.55 -10.79 -16.33
CA PRO A 41 9.87 -11.24 -16.75
C PRO A 41 10.60 -11.95 -15.61
N GLU A 42 11.49 -12.88 -15.94
CA GLU A 42 12.28 -13.57 -14.92
C GLU A 42 13.07 -12.56 -14.08
N GLY A 43 12.98 -12.69 -12.75
CA GLY A 43 13.63 -11.75 -11.85
C GLY A 43 13.06 -11.75 -10.43
N THR A 44 13.68 -10.94 -9.58
CA THR A 44 13.22 -10.72 -8.19
C THR A 44 12.49 -9.38 -8.12
N TYR A 45 11.28 -9.39 -7.62
CA TYR A 45 10.42 -8.22 -7.50
C TYR A 45 10.17 -7.89 -6.05
N SER A 46 10.02 -6.60 -5.77
CA SER A 46 9.67 -6.05 -4.47
C SER A 46 8.35 -5.30 -4.58
N VAL A 47 7.45 -5.54 -3.63
CA VAL A 47 6.12 -4.93 -3.59
C VAL A 47 6.06 -3.88 -2.50
N TYR A 48 5.50 -2.71 -2.81
CA TYR A 48 5.40 -1.57 -1.89
C TYR A 48 4.02 -0.94 -1.92
N PHE A 49 3.50 -0.52 -0.76
CA PHE A 49 2.40 0.44 -0.69
C PHE A 49 2.96 1.86 -0.58
N ARG A 50 2.41 2.79 -1.38
CA ARG A 50 2.68 4.23 -1.26
C ARG A 50 1.60 4.86 -0.38
N LEU A 51 1.95 5.14 0.86
CA LEU A 51 1.04 5.65 1.89
C LEU A 51 1.43 7.05 2.34
N HIS A 52 0.46 7.81 2.85
CA HIS A 52 0.69 9.11 3.45
C HIS A 52 -0.25 9.35 4.63
N LEU A 53 0.31 9.73 5.78
CA LEU A 53 -0.45 10.19 6.94
C LEU A 53 -0.67 11.70 6.89
N GLY A 54 -1.93 12.11 6.96
CA GLY A 54 -2.40 13.49 6.91
C GLY A 54 -3.00 13.86 5.56
N ARG A 55 -3.47 15.10 5.44
CA ARG A 55 -4.01 15.64 4.19
C ARG A 55 -3.06 16.68 3.60
N SER A 56 -2.58 16.45 2.38
CA SER A 56 -1.82 17.46 1.64
C SER A 56 -2.76 18.62 1.27
N SER A 57 -2.45 19.82 1.76
CA SER A 57 -3.19 21.05 1.47
C SER A 57 -2.25 22.10 0.86
N LYS A 58 -2.80 23.04 0.10
CA LYS A 58 -2.08 24.23 -0.35
C LYS A 58 -2.62 25.43 0.40
N LYS A 59 -1.76 26.12 1.17
CA LYS A 59 -2.10 27.38 1.84
C LYS A 59 -1.13 28.45 1.36
N LEU A 60 -1.65 29.50 0.71
CA LEU A 60 -0.87 30.63 0.19
C LEU A 60 0.32 30.18 -0.69
N GLY A 61 0.09 29.23 -1.60
CA GLY A 61 1.13 28.71 -2.51
C GLY A 61 2.16 27.78 -1.88
N ARG A 62 2.21 27.64 -0.55
CA ARG A 62 3.05 26.67 0.15
C ARG A 62 2.29 25.36 0.38
N ARG A 63 2.96 24.22 0.17
CA ARG A 63 2.42 22.90 0.50
C ARG A 63 2.47 22.75 2.02
N VAL A 64 1.32 22.45 2.63
CA VAL A 64 1.16 22.26 4.08
C VAL A 64 0.52 20.90 4.32
N CYS A 65 1.03 20.12 5.25
CA CYS A 65 0.35 18.92 5.72
C CYS A 65 -0.56 19.27 6.89
N LYS A 66 -1.85 18.94 6.77
CA LYS A 66 -2.79 18.96 7.89
C LYS A 66 -2.73 17.61 8.60
N THR A 67 -2.23 17.63 9.84
CA THR A 67 -2.13 16.45 10.70
C THR A 67 -3.29 16.33 11.68
N GLU A 68 -4.20 17.31 11.72
CA GLU A 68 -5.33 17.43 12.66
C GLU A 68 -6.30 16.23 12.69
N HIS A 69 -6.28 15.38 11.66
CA HIS A 69 -7.14 14.20 11.56
C HIS A 69 -6.37 12.87 11.69
N ILE A 70 -5.06 12.90 11.92
CA ILE A 70 -4.26 11.68 12.10
C ILE A 70 -4.45 11.17 13.52
N HIS A 71 -4.96 9.95 13.65
CA HIS A 71 -5.13 9.29 14.96
C HIS A 71 -5.23 7.77 14.79
N GLY A 72 -4.88 7.02 15.84
CA GLY A 72 -5.11 5.57 15.97
C GLY A 72 -4.14 4.64 15.22
N TRP A 73 -3.26 5.16 14.36
CA TRP A 73 -2.29 4.36 13.58
C TRP A 73 -1.06 3.93 14.38
N ASP A 74 -0.71 4.64 15.45
CA ASP A 74 0.45 4.42 16.31
C ASP A 74 0.26 3.27 17.31
N MET A 75 -0.99 2.91 17.59
CA MET A 75 -1.35 1.90 18.60
C MET A 75 -0.82 0.49 18.31
N LYS A 76 -0.88 0.07 17.05
CA LYS A 76 -0.41 -1.24 16.59
C LYS A 76 0.27 -1.08 15.24
N PRO A 77 1.26 -1.91 14.92
CA PRO A 77 1.80 -1.91 13.57
C PRO A 77 0.72 -2.34 12.57
N VAL A 78 0.77 -1.76 11.38
CA VAL A 78 0.03 -2.30 10.24
C VAL A 78 0.71 -3.58 9.78
N LYS A 79 -0.07 -4.55 9.32
CA LYS A 79 0.39 -5.82 8.77
C LYS A 79 0.28 -5.78 7.26
N PHE A 80 1.40 -5.99 6.59
CA PHE A 80 1.44 -6.21 5.15
C PHE A 80 1.59 -7.70 4.86
N GLN A 81 0.95 -8.16 3.79
CA GLN A 81 1.07 -9.54 3.33
C GLN A 81 1.24 -9.59 1.82
N LEU A 82 1.98 -10.59 1.36
CA LEU A 82 2.14 -10.94 -0.05
C LEU A 82 2.05 -12.46 -0.18
N THR A 83 1.30 -12.94 -1.16
CA THR A 83 1.25 -14.34 -1.56
C THR A 83 1.24 -14.45 -3.07
N THR A 84 1.83 -15.50 -3.63
CA THR A 84 1.86 -15.76 -5.07
C THR A 84 1.20 -17.10 -5.41
N SER A 85 0.76 -17.29 -6.66
CA SER A 85 0.19 -18.57 -7.12
C SER A 85 1.15 -19.74 -7.01
N ASP A 86 2.46 -19.50 -7.08
CA ASP A 86 3.50 -20.52 -6.91
C ASP A 86 3.89 -20.78 -5.44
N GLY A 87 3.16 -20.17 -4.50
CA GLY A 87 3.23 -20.48 -3.07
C GLY A 87 4.25 -19.66 -2.27
N GLN A 88 4.91 -18.66 -2.88
CA GLN A 88 5.75 -17.72 -2.13
C GLN A 88 4.89 -16.83 -1.23
N ARG A 89 5.42 -16.50 -0.06
CA ARG A 89 4.71 -15.66 0.92
C ARG A 89 5.67 -14.75 1.67
N ALA A 90 5.22 -13.55 1.95
CA ALA A 90 5.90 -12.60 2.84
C ALA A 90 4.89 -11.91 3.75
N VAL A 91 5.31 -11.60 4.97
CA VAL A 91 4.52 -10.84 5.95
C VAL A 91 5.46 -9.86 6.64
N SER A 92 5.07 -8.60 6.73
CA SER A 92 5.81 -7.57 7.47
C SER A 92 4.86 -6.80 8.38
N HIS A 93 5.38 -6.27 9.48
CA HIS A 93 4.65 -5.44 10.43
C HIS A 93 5.42 -4.15 10.64
N THR A 94 4.79 -3.00 10.41
CA THR A 94 5.45 -1.70 10.51
C THR A 94 4.50 -0.65 11.07
N HIS A 95 4.98 0.27 11.89
CA HIS A 95 4.19 1.43 12.29
C HIS A 95 4.17 2.47 11.16
N LEU A 96 3.01 3.06 10.90
CA LEU A 96 2.94 4.19 9.97
C LEU A 96 3.51 5.42 10.67
N ASP A 97 4.62 5.95 10.15
CA ASP A 97 5.36 7.07 10.73
C ASP A 97 5.44 8.28 9.78
N ASN A 98 6.15 9.32 10.21
CA ASN A 98 6.52 10.48 9.39
C ASN A 98 5.34 11.18 8.68
N PRO A 99 4.41 11.77 9.44
CA PRO A 99 3.23 12.43 8.89
C PRO A 99 3.61 13.59 7.94
N GLY A 100 2.84 13.74 6.85
CA GLY A 100 3.07 14.76 5.83
C GLY A 100 4.02 14.35 4.70
N HIS A 101 4.57 13.14 4.75
CA HIS A 101 5.41 12.58 3.70
C HIS A 101 4.73 11.39 3.03
N TRP A 102 4.97 11.23 1.73
CA TRP A 102 4.61 10.01 1.02
C TRP A 102 5.75 9.02 1.16
N ILE A 103 5.43 7.82 1.64
CA ILE A 103 6.42 6.81 2.02
C ILE A 103 6.07 5.50 1.31
N LEU A 104 7.11 4.81 0.85
CA LEU A 104 7.01 3.47 0.28
C LEU A 104 7.22 2.44 1.39
N TYR A 105 6.13 1.80 1.82
CA TYR A 105 6.16 0.72 2.81
C TYR A 105 6.33 -0.61 2.10
N HIS A 106 7.40 -1.34 2.46
CA HIS A 106 7.73 -2.63 1.86
C HIS A 106 6.81 -3.74 2.39
N VAL A 107 6.18 -4.44 1.45
CA VAL A 107 5.29 -5.58 1.73
C VAL A 107 6.10 -6.87 1.79
N GLY A 108 6.95 -7.08 0.79
CA GLY A 108 7.66 -8.33 0.59
C GLY A 108 8.28 -8.43 -0.79
N ASN A 109 9.01 -9.52 -1.00
CA ASN A 109 9.63 -9.85 -2.27
C ASN A 109 9.07 -11.17 -2.82
N PHE A 110 9.06 -11.31 -4.14
CA PHE A 110 8.78 -12.57 -4.82
C PHE A 110 9.69 -12.75 -6.03
N VAL A 111 9.84 -13.98 -6.48
CA VAL A 111 10.66 -14.33 -7.66
C VAL A 111 9.75 -14.81 -8.78
N SER A 112 9.86 -14.20 -9.96
CA SER A 112 9.31 -14.78 -11.19
C SER A 112 10.37 -15.67 -11.83
N LYS A 113 10.05 -16.96 -12.02
CA LYS A 113 10.96 -17.98 -12.57
C LYS A 113 10.79 -18.20 -14.07
N SER A 114 9.65 -17.81 -14.62
CA SER A 114 9.26 -18.08 -16.00
C SER A 114 8.59 -16.83 -16.55
N SER A 115 9.13 -16.27 -17.63
CA SER A 115 8.56 -15.09 -18.28
C SER A 115 7.26 -15.36 -19.04
N ASN A 116 6.94 -16.63 -19.28
CA ASN A 116 5.79 -17.03 -20.10
C ASN A 116 4.55 -17.39 -19.27
N ASP A 117 4.71 -17.63 -17.96
CA ASP A 117 3.61 -18.02 -17.10
C ASP A 117 2.96 -16.80 -16.44
N LEU A 118 1.64 -16.85 -16.31
CA LEU A 118 0.91 -15.88 -15.49
C LEU A 118 1.25 -16.13 -14.02
N MET A 119 1.79 -15.11 -13.35
CA MET A 119 1.92 -15.10 -11.92
C MET A 119 0.76 -14.32 -11.32
N ASN A 120 -0.02 -14.99 -10.48
CA ASN A 120 -0.96 -14.33 -9.60
C ASN A 120 -0.19 -13.82 -8.39
N ILE A 121 -0.35 -12.55 -8.04
CA ILE A 121 0.11 -12.04 -6.76
C ILE A 121 -1.08 -11.41 -6.03
N LYS A 122 -1.19 -11.75 -4.75
CA LYS A 122 -2.13 -11.12 -3.82
C LYS A 122 -1.35 -10.38 -2.76
N PHE A 123 -1.75 -9.16 -2.47
CA PHE A 123 -1.12 -8.35 -1.45
C PHE A 123 -2.17 -7.67 -0.58
N SER A 124 -1.84 -7.44 0.68
CA SER A 124 -2.74 -6.75 1.59
C SER A 124 -2.03 -5.82 2.56
N LEU A 125 -2.79 -4.82 3.01
CA LEU A 125 -2.49 -3.94 4.13
C LEU A 125 -3.65 -4.05 5.11
N THR A 126 -3.37 -4.52 6.32
CA THR A 126 -4.39 -4.75 7.35
C THR A 126 -3.99 -4.11 8.68
N GLN A 127 -4.96 -3.51 9.35
CA GLN A 127 -4.84 -3.16 10.76
C GLN A 127 -6.21 -3.25 11.41
N ILE A 128 -6.43 -4.37 12.08
CA ILE A 128 -7.66 -4.65 12.82
C ILE A 128 -7.40 -4.28 14.28
N ASP A 129 -7.86 -3.10 14.66
CA ASP A 129 -7.82 -2.66 16.05
C ASP A 129 -9.12 -1.95 16.41
N CYS A 130 -10.09 -2.70 16.93
CA CYS A 130 -11.41 -2.18 17.28
C CYS A 130 -11.43 -1.40 18.60
N THR A 131 -10.27 -1.07 19.19
CA THR A 131 -10.22 -0.31 20.45
C THR A 131 -10.35 1.19 20.24
N HIS A 132 -9.89 1.71 19.10
CA HIS A 132 -9.88 3.14 18.78
C HIS A 132 -10.16 3.39 17.30
N THR A 133 -10.78 4.54 17.02
CA THR A 133 -10.96 5.01 15.65
C THR A 133 -9.61 5.40 15.03
N LYS A 134 -9.52 5.28 13.71
CA LYS A 134 -8.35 5.65 12.91
C LYS A 134 -8.78 6.64 11.85
N GLY A 135 -7.91 7.58 11.52
CA GLY A 135 -8.20 8.58 10.49
C GLY A 135 -6.95 9.17 9.88
N GLY A 136 -7.12 9.83 8.73
CA GLY A 136 -6.04 10.59 8.10
C GLY A 136 -5.05 9.76 7.28
N LEU A 137 -5.35 8.50 6.95
CA LEU A 137 -4.53 7.73 6.01
C LEU A 137 -4.97 7.99 4.57
N CYS A 138 -3.99 8.28 3.71
CA CYS A 138 -4.14 8.25 2.26
C CYS A 138 -3.40 7.04 1.70
N VAL A 139 -4.06 6.30 0.83
CA VAL A 139 -3.46 5.25 -0.01
C VAL A 139 -3.39 5.81 -1.41
N ASP A 140 -2.19 5.85 -1.99
CA ASP A 140 -2.01 6.19 -3.40
C ASP A 140 -1.95 4.91 -4.22
N ALA A 141 -0.79 4.26 -4.28
CA ALA A 141 -0.54 3.15 -5.20
C ALA A 141 0.11 1.94 -4.54
N VAL A 142 0.04 0.81 -5.22
CA VAL A 142 0.93 -0.34 -5.00
C VAL A 142 1.93 -0.40 -6.15
N LEU A 143 3.22 -0.48 -5.81
CA LEU A 143 4.32 -0.54 -6.76
C LEU A 143 4.95 -1.93 -6.71
N ILE A 144 5.19 -2.49 -7.89
CA ILE A 144 5.93 -3.73 -8.07
C ILE A 144 7.19 -3.36 -8.84
N CYS A 145 8.34 -3.38 -8.16
CA CYS A 145 9.61 -2.96 -8.73
C CYS A 145 10.50 -4.18 -8.94
N ASN A 146 11.13 -4.29 -10.12
CA ASN A 146 12.17 -5.28 -10.31
C ASN A 146 13.45 -4.84 -9.57
N SER A 147 14.03 -5.74 -8.80
CA SER A 147 15.27 -5.51 -8.03
C SER A 147 16.47 -5.17 -8.94
N SER A 148 16.44 -5.58 -10.21
CA SER A 148 17.48 -5.21 -11.18
C SER A 148 17.42 -3.74 -11.62
N ASP A 149 16.25 -3.10 -11.53
CA ASP A 149 16.07 -1.71 -11.98
C ASP A 149 16.56 -0.70 -10.95
N VAL A 150 16.64 -1.11 -9.67
CA VAL A 150 17.14 -0.28 -8.56
C VAL A 150 18.66 -0.03 -8.65
N LYS A 151 19.40 -0.84 -9.42
CA LYS A 151 20.87 -0.70 -9.56
C LYS A 151 21.33 0.31 -10.63
N LYS A 152 20.41 0.96 -11.36
CA LYS A 152 20.76 1.92 -12.42
C LYS A 152 20.74 3.39 -12.01
N GLU A 153 20.40 3.69 -10.76
CA GLU A 153 20.51 5.04 -10.17
C GLU A 153 21.48 5.01 -8.99
N VAL A 154 22.77 4.88 -9.29
CA VAL A 154 23.90 5.34 -8.46
C VAL A 154 24.92 6.01 -9.36
#